data_AF-A0A8J5IKG6-F1
#
_entry.id   AF-A0A8J5IKG6-F1
#
_cell.length_a   1.000
_cell.length_b   1.000
_cell.length_c   1.000
_cell.angle_alpha   90.00
_cell.angle_beta   90.00
_cell.angle_gamma   90.00
#
_symmetry.space_group_name_H-M   'P 1'
#
loop_
_entity.id
_entity.type
_entity.pdbx_description
1 polymer ?
#
loop_
_entity_poly.entity_id
_entity_poly.type
_entity_poly.pdbx_seq_one_letter_code
_entity_poly.pdbx_strand_id
1 'polypeptide(L)'
;MKQDPALQLRGFLLAIVGLCALTLVLESSLLGVSDVADGDSLSVNFGIAWHEDDETANDLPAWVESEDDIEVPIADRLHLSLLHEAYNDYELINDSNLSERLRCCPDVDIFQPFGLRGNGYCEDAVAYAKCTSVLGTKFYDETLGREVDYYDLCLKPMVFFNHYWDGVPESPRWPKDKPLYLMPNIEMIELTPSHYWRVGVVLCKTHVCNDRVTRRHEENGNPRNTNVFITKHTSSDQAEFARQRLGNDSIAPKDFFNVKVIHTAGTSVWKGTRELVDCWVLSSGMPQLDVYIDDSSYNVLFAQTYQRRMDRARSPVQINHGMLEPQGFSKLTAESAFFMCPSRSEGYGHYLTKRVHLLEW
;
A
#
# COMPACT_ATOMS: atom_id res chain seq x y z
N MET A 1 13.63 38.07 50.11
CA MET A 1 14.33 37.06 49.30
C MET A 1 13.62 36.95 47.96
N LYS A 2 14.20 37.46 46.87
CA LYS A 2 13.68 37.25 45.51
C LYS A 2 14.30 35.95 44.99
N GLN A 3 13.47 34.98 44.65
CA GLN A 3 13.91 33.72 44.04
C GLN A 3 14.40 33.99 42.62
N ASP A 4 15.55 33.40 42.29
CA ASP A 4 16.23 33.56 41.00
C ASP A 4 15.46 32.77 39.92
N PRO A 5 14.93 33.44 38.88
CA PRO A 5 14.17 32.78 37.80
C PRO A 5 14.98 31.73 37.03
N ALA A 6 16.32 31.82 37.05
CA ALA A 6 17.19 30.81 36.45
C ALA A 6 17.16 29.47 37.22
N LEU A 7 16.92 29.51 38.54
CA LEU A 7 16.83 28.31 39.37
C LEU A 7 15.50 27.58 39.14
N GLN A 8 14.41 28.34 38.90
CA GLN A 8 13.09 27.82 38.57
C GLN A 8 13.08 27.11 37.21
N LEU A 9 13.75 27.69 36.21
CA LEU A 9 13.86 27.09 34.88
C LEU A 9 14.70 25.81 34.88
N ARG A 10 15.79 25.77 35.65
CA ARG A 10 16.60 24.56 35.82
C ARG A 10 15.83 23.45 36.53
N GLY A 11 15.05 23.78 37.56
CA GLY A 11 14.17 22.81 38.22
C GLY A 11 13.11 22.23 37.28
N PHE A 12 12.53 23.08 36.43
CA PHE A 12 11.53 22.64 35.44
C PHE A 12 12.12 21.74 34.35
N LEU A 13 13.30 22.07 33.83
CA LEU A 13 13.99 21.25 32.83
C LEU A 13 14.44 19.90 33.40
N LEU A 14 14.93 19.86 34.64
CA LEU A 14 15.27 18.60 35.31
C LEU A 14 14.04 17.72 35.56
N ALA A 15 12.89 18.31 35.87
CA ALA A 15 11.64 17.57 36.02
C ALA A 15 11.17 16.96 34.68
N ILE A 16 11.32 17.69 33.57
CA ILE A 16 10.98 17.17 32.23
C ILE A 16 11.91 16.01 31.83
N VAL A 17 13.23 16.16 32.05
CA VAL A 17 14.20 15.09 31.76
C VAL A 17 13.92 13.86 32.62
N GLY A 18 13.57 14.04 33.90
CA GLY A 18 13.16 12.95 34.79
C GLY A 18 11.88 12.24 34.32
N LEU A 19 10.88 13.00 33.85
CA LEU A 19 9.64 12.45 33.29
C LEU A 19 9.89 11.68 31.99
N CYS A 20 10.73 12.20 31.08
CA CYS A 20 11.11 11.51 29.85
C CYS A 20 11.90 10.22 30.12
N ALA A 21 12.81 10.23 31.10
CA ALA A 21 13.53 9.03 31.52
C ALA A 21 12.58 8.00 32.14
N LEU A 22 11.59 8.43 32.94
CA LEU A 22 10.60 7.54 33.54
C LEU A 22 9.68 6.92 32.47
N THR A 23 9.26 7.67 31.45
CA THR A 23 8.49 7.11 30.33
C THR A 23 9.31 6.10 29.51
N LEU A 24 10.60 6.37 29.28
CA LEU A 24 11.48 5.42 28.60
C LEU A 24 11.71 4.14 29.43
N VAL A 25 11.85 4.27 30.75
CA VAL A 25 11.96 3.12 31.67
C VAL A 25 10.65 2.33 31.73
N LEU A 26 9.50 3.00 31.71
CA LEU A 26 8.19 2.32 31.68
C LEU A 26 7.91 1.62 30.34
N GLU A 27 8.28 2.22 29.21
CA GLU A 27 8.18 1.59 27.88
C GLU A 27 9.12 0.39 27.76
N SER A 28 10.34 0.48 28.31
CA SER A 28 11.27 -0.65 28.35
C SER A 28 10.91 -1.71 29.39
N SER A 29 10.17 -1.36 30.46
CA SER A 29 9.64 -2.33 31.44
C SER A 29 8.36 -3.03 30.97
N LEU A 30 7.60 -2.41 30.05
CA LEU A 30 6.51 -3.07 29.32
C LEU A 30 7.02 -3.98 28.18
N LEU A 31 8.30 -3.81 27.81
CA LEU A 31 9.04 -4.61 26.85
C LEU A 31 10.19 -5.36 27.55
N GLY A 32 9.86 -6.21 28.52
CA GLY A 32 10.83 -7.12 29.12
C GLY A 32 10.19 -7.97 30.20
N VAL A 33 10.52 -9.23 30.41
CA VAL A 33 11.54 -10.15 29.90
C VAL A 33 11.08 -11.54 30.39
N SER A 34 11.31 -12.61 29.64
CA SER A 34 11.46 -13.94 30.25
C SER A 34 12.96 -14.20 30.37
N ASP A 35 13.43 -14.35 31.61
CA ASP A 35 14.84 -14.53 31.98
C ASP A 35 15.45 -15.79 31.38
N VAL A 36 16.69 -15.70 30.87
CA VAL A 36 17.79 -16.63 31.23
C VAL A 36 19.12 -15.87 31.22
N ALA A 37 19.89 -16.08 32.29
CA ALA A 37 21.18 -15.47 32.58
C ALA A 37 22.38 -16.20 31.94
N ASP A 38 23.52 -15.50 32.00
CA ASP A 38 24.92 -15.90 31.82
C ASP A 38 25.52 -15.97 30.40
N GLY A 39 26.42 -15.00 30.14
CA GLY A 39 27.81 -15.29 29.79
C GLY A 39 28.19 -15.55 28.33
N ASP A 40 28.91 -14.59 27.76
CA ASP A 40 29.86 -14.69 26.64
C ASP A 40 29.41 -14.63 25.16
N SER A 41 29.94 -13.60 24.51
CA SER A 41 30.34 -13.45 23.09
C SER A 41 29.28 -13.54 21.98
N LEU A 42 29.17 -12.40 21.29
CA LEU A 42 28.56 -12.20 19.98
C LEU A 42 28.94 -13.29 18.94
N SER A 43 27.96 -14.09 18.55
CA SER A 43 27.75 -14.49 17.15
C SER A 43 26.29 -14.93 16.97
N VAL A 44 25.46 -14.12 16.29
CA VAL A 44 24.11 -14.54 15.90
C VAL A 44 24.18 -15.00 14.46
N ASN A 45 24.31 -16.32 14.31
CA ASN A 45 24.12 -17.03 13.06
C ASN A 45 22.60 -17.15 12.85
N PHE A 46 22.04 -16.51 11.82
CA PHE A 46 20.64 -16.71 11.43
C PHE A 46 20.51 -18.05 10.69
N GLY A 47 20.44 -19.14 11.45
CA GLY A 47 19.98 -20.44 10.96
C GLY A 47 18.49 -20.56 11.24
N ILE A 48 17.65 -20.35 10.23
CA ILE A 48 16.22 -20.66 10.29
C ILE A 48 16.10 -22.18 10.11
N ALA A 49 15.85 -22.88 11.20
CA ALA A 49 15.44 -24.28 11.18
C ALA A 49 13.95 -24.35 10.83
N TRP A 50 13.65 -25.02 9.71
CA TRP A 50 12.29 -25.38 9.33
C TRP A 50 11.82 -26.51 10.24
N HIS A 51 10.71 -26.29 10.95
CA HIS A 51 9.95 -27.35 11.60
C HIS A 51 8.78 -27.68 10.68
N GLU A 52 8.85 -28.84 10.02
CA GLU A 52 7.68 -29.50 9.43
C GLU A 52 6.88 -30.12 10.57
N ASP A 53 5.67 -29.63 10.81
CA ASP A 53 4.65 -30.37 11.54
C ASP A 53 3.49 -30.63 10.57
N ASP A 54 3.19 -31.92 10.45
CA ASP A 54 2.25 -32.54 9.52
C ASP A 54 0.83 -32.60 10.11
N GLU A 55 -0.15 -32.72 9.21
CA GLU A 55 -1.56 -33.10 9.43
C GLU A 55 -2.53 -32.12 10.14
N THR A 56 -3.28 -31.35 9.35
CA THR A 56 -4.75 -31.55 9.19
C THR A 56 -5.23 -30.82 7.91
N ALA A 57 -5.29 -31.55 6.80
CA ALA A 57 -5.85 -31.07 5.55
C ALA A 57 -7.40 -30.99 5.65
N ASN A 58 -7.93 -29.78 5.80
CA ASN A 58 -9.30 -29.46 5.42
C ASN A 58 -9.25 -28.90 4.00
N ASP A 59 -9.96 -29.54 3.08
CA ASP A 59 -10.07 -29.24 1.64
C ASP A 59 -9.94 -27.74 1.32
N LEU A 60 -8.73 -27.33 0.89
CA LEU A 60 -8.47 -25.99 0.40
C LEU A 60 -9.02 -25.85 -1.04
N PRO A 61 -9.53 -24.68 -1.44
CA PRO A 61 -9.86 -24.45 -2.84
C PRO A 61 -8.62 -24.61 -3.72
N ALA A 62 -8.75 -25.29 -4.87
CA ALA A 62 -7.64 -25.64 -5.76
C ALA A 62 -6.74 -24.48 -6.25
N TRP A 63 -7.16 -23.22 -6.06
CA TRP A 63 -6.33 -22.03 -6.36
C TRP A 63 -5.40 -21.60 -5.22
N VAL A 64 -5.58 -22.16 -4.02
CA VAL A 64 -4.71 -21.95 -2.85
C VAL A 64 -3.55 -22.96 -2.83
N GLU A 65 -3.71 -24.12 -3.48
CA GLU A 65 -2.73 -25.21 -3.53
C GLU A 65 -1.64 -25.04 -4.60
N SER A 66 -1.55 -23.90 -5.29
CA SER A 66 -0.44 -23.67 -6.21
C SER A 66 0.83 -23.31 -5.43
N GLU A 67 1.59 -24.32 -5.01
CA GLU A 67 2.98 -24.20 -4.55
C GLU A 67 3.94 -23.76 -5.65
N ASP A 68 3.47 -23.65 -6.88
CA ASP A 68 4.28 -23.21 -8.01
C ASP A 68 4.55 -21.70 -7.94
N ASP A 69 5.81 -21.34 -7.72
CA ASP A 69 6.41 -20.03 -7.99
C ASP A 69 6.43 -19.72 -9.50
N ILE A 70 5.28 -19.86 -10.19
CA ILE A 70 5.15 -19.46 -11.58
C ILE A 70 5.06 -17.93 -11.60
N GLU A 71 6.18 -17.32 -11.96
CA GLU A 71 6.24 -15.92 -12.37
C GLU A 71 5.12 -15.65 -13.40
N VAL A 72 4.31 -14.63 -13.17
CA VAL A 72 3.24 -14.20 -14.10
C VAL A 72 3.88 -13.95 -15.48
N PRO A 73 3.37 -14.51 -16.59
CA PRO A 73 3.95 -14.30 -17.92
C PRO A 73 4.09 -12.82 -18.28
N ILE A 74 5.14 -12.46 -19.02
CA ILE A 74 5.44 -11.05 -19.40
C ILE A 74 4.25 -10.36 -20.09
N ALA A 75 3.50 -11.09 -20.93
CA ALA A 75 2.32 -10.57 -21.60
C ALA A 75 1.21 -10.16 -20.62
N ASP A 76 1.03 -10.92 -19.54
CA ASP A 76 0.04 -10.66 -18.51
C ASP A 76 0.49 -9.52 -17.57
N ARG A 77 1.80 -9.37 -17.33
CA ARG A 77 2.36 -8.19 -16.64
C ARG A 77 2.09 -6.90 -17.41
N LEU A 78 2.22 -6.95 -18.74
CA LEU A 78 1.92 -5.81 -19.61
C LEU A 78 0.42 -5.49 -19.60
N HIS A 79 -0.44 -6.51 -19.56
CA HIS A 79 -1.89 -6.32 -19.42
C HIS A 79 -2.26 -5.58 -18.12
N LEU A 80 -1.63 -5.92 -17.00
CA LEU A 80 -1.83 -5.23 -15.72
C LEU A 80 -1.45 -3.74 -15.78
N SER A 81 -0.31 -3.42 -16.43
CA SER A 81 0.12 -2.03 -16.62
C SER A 81 -0.76 -1.25 -17.62
N LEU A 82 -1.40 -1.92 -18.57
CA LEU A 82 -2.33 -1.30 -19.53
C LEU A 82 -3.71 -1.03 -18.90
N LEU A 83 -4.17 -1.92 -18.00
CA LEU A 83 -5.39 -1.69 -17.21
C LEU A 83 -5.28 -0.45 -16.31
N HIS A 84 -4.06 -0.08 -15.88
CA HIS A 84 -3.81 1.19 -15.20
C HIS A 84 -4.07 2.42 -16.06
N GLU A 85 -3.69 2.38 -17.35
CA GLU A 85 -3.90 3.51 -18.26
C GLU A 85 -5.38 3.66 -18.68
N ALA A 86 -6.13 2.55 -18.72
CA ALA A 86 -7.48 2.49 -19.28
C ALA A 86 -8.62 2.88 -18.30
N TYR A 87 -8.33 3.21 -17.05
CA TYR A 87 -9.37 3.42 -16.02
C TYR A 87 -10.05 4.80 -16.11
N ASN A 88 -10.65 5.12 -17.26
CA ASN A 88 -11.57 6.24 -17.45
C ASN A 88 -13.02 5.72 -17.58
N ASP A 89 -13.85 5.92 -16.55
CA ASP A 89 -15.26 5.47 -16.50
C ASP A 89 -16.11 5.96 -17.69
N TYR A 90 -15.73 7.07 -18.31
CA TYR A 90 -16.49 7.69 -19.40
C TYR A 90 -16.49 6.88 -20.70
N GLU A 91 -15.49 6.03 -20.94
CA GLU A 91 -15.46 5.18 -22.14
C GLU A 91 -16.25 3.87 -21.98
N LEU A 92 -16.40 3.37 -20.75
CA LEU A 92 -17.13 2.12 -20.48
C LEU A 92 -18.63 2.23 -20.76
N ILE A 93 -19.26 3.37 -20.47
CA ILE A 93 -20.72 3.55 -20.63
C ILE A 93 -21.14 3.58 -22.12
N ASN A 94 -20.21 3.85 -23.04
CA ASN A 94 -20.48 3.97 -24.47
C ASN A 94 -19.96 2.78 -25.29
N ASP A 95 -19.53 1.71 -24.61
CA ASP A 95 -19.01 0.49 -25.24
C ASP A 95 -20.16 -0.41 -25.73
N SER A 96 -20.17 -0.73 -27.03
CA SER A 96 -21.17 -1.63 -27.64
C SER A 96 -21.14 -3.06 -27.07
N ASN A 97 -20.03 -3.47 -26.44
CA ASN A 97 -19.85 -4.77 -25.81
C ASN A 97 -19.96 -4.72 -24.27
N LEU A 98 -20.47 -3.62 -23.71
CA LEU A 98 -20.59 -3.44 -22.27
C LEU A 98 -21.38 -4.57 -21.59
N SER A 99 -22.47 -5.03 -22.19
CA SER A 99 -23.29 -6.14 -21.64
C SER A 99 -22.51 -7.45 -21.53
N GLU A 100 -21.65 -7.76 -22.50
CA GLU A 100 -20.80 -8.95 -22.49
C GLU A 100 -19.66 -8.83 -21.47
N ARG A 101 -19.05 -7.65 -21.36
CA ARG A 101 -18.02 -7.36 -20.33
C ARG A 101 -18.57 -7.42 -18.92
N LEU A 102 -19.78 -6.89 -18.69
CA LEU A 102 -20.47 -6.91 -17.40
C LEU A 102 -21.00 -8.30 -17.01
N ARG A 103 -21.13 -9.23 -17.96
CA ARG A 103 -21.44 -10.64 -17.69
C ARG A 103 -20.25 -11.43 -17.16
N CYS A 104 -19.05 -10.88 -17.23
CA CYS A 104 -17.90 -11.52 -16.63
C CYS A 104 -18.05 -11.55 -15.11
N CYS A 105 -18.23 -12.75 -14.56
CA CYS A 105 -18.27 -12.98 -13.13
C CYS A 105 -17.08 -13.84 -12.71
N PRO A 106 -15.93 -13.23 -12.37
CA PRO A 106 -14.79 -13.99 -11.90
C PRO A 106 -15.13 -14.73 -10.60
N ASP A 107 -14.39 -15.79 -10.28
CA ASP A 107 -14.63 -16.57 -9.07
C ASP A 107 -14.49 -15.74 -7.79
N VAL A 108 -13.71 -14.66 -7.86
CA VAL A 108 -13.61 -13.62 -6.84
C VAL A 108 -13.54 -12.28 -7.56
N ASP A 109 -14.35 -11.32 -7.11
CA ASP A 109 -14.40 -9.96 -7.64
C ASP A 109 -13.72 -8.96 -6.69
N ILE A 110 -13.42 -7.76 -7.17
CA ILE A 110 -12.68 -6.76 -6.39
C ILE A 110 -13.44 -5.45 -6.35
N PHE A 111 -13.68 -4.98 -5.14
CA PHE A 111 -14.19 -3.63 -4.99
C PHE A 111 -13.06 -2.61 -5.06
N GLN A 112 -13.17 -1.70 -6.03
CA GLN A 112 -12.30 -0.56 -6.14
C GLN A 112 -13.10 0.76 -6.14
N PRO A 113 -13.02 1.56 -5.06
CA PRO A 113 -13.75 2.81 -4.95
C PRO A 113 -13.19 3.86 -5.91
N PHE A 114 -14.07 4.74 -6.41
CA PHE A 114 -13.71 5.75 -7.39
C PHE A 114 -12.57 6.66 -6.94
N GLY A 115 -12.60 7.09 -5.68
CA GLY A 115 -11.62 8.02 -5.11
C GLY A 115 -10.20 7.45 -4.93
N LEU A 116 -10.00 6.14 -5.14
CA LEU A 116 -8.69 5.48 -4.99
C LEU A 116 -8.14 4.92 -6.31
N ARG A 117 -8.68 5.37 -7.44
CA ARG A 117 -8.17 5.03 -8.77
C ARG A 117 -6.98 5.92 -9.11
N GLY A 118 -5.77 5.45 -8.78
CA GLY A 118 -4.50 6.06 -9.18
C GLY A 118 -3.29 5.15 -8.91
N ASN A 119 -2.07 5.59 -9.24
CA ASN A 119 -0.81 4.82 -9.28
C ASN A 119 -0.33 4.17 -7.95
N GLY A 120 -1.13 4.25 -6.88
CA GLY A 120 -0.92 3.52 -5.63
C GLY A 120 -1.98 2.45 -5.48
N TYR A 121 -3.07 2.76 -4.79
CA TYR A 121 -4.12 1.82 -4.42
C TYR A 121 -4.81 1.09 -5.60
N CYS A 122 -4.88 1.72 -6.79
CA CYS A 122 -5.43 1.08 -7.98
C CYS A 122 -4.59 -0.11 -8.43
N GLU A 123 -3.29 -0.07 -8.19
CA GLU A 123 -2.40 -1.17 -8.55
C GLU A 123 -2.63 -2.43 -7.76
N ASP A 124 -2.85 -2.30 -6.46
CA ASP A 124 -3.27 -3.45 -5.67
C ASP A 124 -4.55 -4.07 -6.19
N ALA A 125 -5.54 -3.25 -6.51
CA ALA A 125 -6.85 -3.74 -6.91
C ALA A 125 -6.82 -4.34 -8.32
N VAL A 126 -6.22 -3.63 -9.28
CA VAL A 126 -6.18 -4.04 -10.69
C VAL A 126 -5.33 -5.28 -10.90
N ALA A 127 -4.29 -5.51 -10.06
CA ALA A 127 -3.47 -6.72 -10.13
C ALA A 127 -4.27 -8.03 -10.05
N TYR A 128 -5.42 -8.02 -9.39
CA TYR A 128 -6.28 -9.20 -9.25
C TYR A 128 -7.58 -9.07 -10.07
N ALA A 129 -7.80 -7.95 -10.76
CA ALA A 129 -9.03 -7.70 -11.51
C ALA A 129 -9.00 -8.43 -12.85
N LYS A 130 -9.84 -9.45 -12.99
CA LYS A 130 -10.00 -10.18 -14.26
C LYS A 130 -10.92 -9.43 -15.23
N CYS A 131 -11.90 -8.71 -14.70
CA CYS A 131 -12.94 -8.02 -15.45
C CYS A 131 -13.34 -6.74 -14.72
N THR A 132 -13.78 -5.72 -15.47
CA THR A 132 -14.28 -4.47 -14.91
C THR A 132 -15.80 -4.48 -14.88
N SER A 133 -16.36 -4.16 -13.72
CA SER A 133 -17.79 -4.05 -13.52
C SER A 133 -18.12 -2.77 -12.75
N VAL A 134 -19.27 -2.16 -13.05
CA VAL A 134 -19.72 -0.91 -12.42
C VAL A 134 -20.90 -1.23 -11.50
N LEU A 135 -20.70 -1.02 -10.20
CA LEU A 135 -21.77 -1.20 -9.21
C LEU A 135 -22.86 -0.13 -9.38
N GLY A 136 -24.12 -0.56 -9.31
CA GLY A 136 -25.28 0.33 -9.32
C GLY A 136 -25.77 0.77 -10.71
N THR A 137 -25.01 0.49 -11.78
CA THR A 137 -25.47 0.71 -13.15
C THR A 137 -26.41 -0.41 -13.57
N LYS A 138 -27.59 -0.04 -14.06
CA LYS A 138 -28.53 -0.97 -14.68
C LYS A 138 -28.28 -1.07 -16.18
N PHE A 139 -28.48 -2.25 -16.72
CA PHE A 139 -28.47 -2.49 -18.15
C PHE A 139 -29.49 -3.56 -18.51
N TYR A 140 -29.97 -3.52 -19.75
CA TYR A 140 -30.91 -4.52 -20.24
C TYR A 140 -30.14 -5.79 -20.60
N ASP A 141 -30.48 -6.91 -19.97
CA ASP A 141 -29.93 -8.21 -20.32
C ASP A 141 -30.90 -8.92 -21.26
N GLU A 142 -30.47 -9.11 -22.52
CA GLU A 142 -31.30 -9.74 -23.55
C GLU A 142 -31.62 -11.22 -23.25
N THR A 143 -30.75 -11.91 -22.50
CA THR A 143 -30.95 -13.32 -22.16
C THR A 143 -31.98 -13.50 -21.04
N LEU A 144 -32.00 -12.58 -20.08
CA LEU A 144 -32.96 -12.56 -18.98
C LEU A 144 -34.23 -11.76 -19.33
N GLY A 145 -34.23 -11.03 -20.45
CA GLY A 145 -35.35 -10.24 -20.94
C GLY A 145 -35.74 -9.08 -20.02
N ARG A 146 -34.83 -8.60 -19.17
CA ARG A 146 -35.10 -7.58 -18.16
C ARG A 146 -33.89 -6.70 -17.89
N GLU A 147 -34.11 -5.56 -17.25
CA GLU A 147 -33.02 -4.81 -16.64
C GLU A 147 -32.42 -5.60 -15.47
N VAL A 148 -31.10 -5.62 -15.45
CA VAL A 148 -30.26 -6.23 -14.41
C VAL A 148 -29.21 -5.22 -13.95
N ASP A 149 -28.67 -5.45 -12.77
CA ASP A 149 -27.45 -4.80 -12.30
C ASP A 149 -26.41 -5.86 -11.93
N TYR A 150 -25.24 -5.40 -11.50
CA TYR A 150 -24.17 -6.27 -11.03
C TYR A 150 -24.64 -7.29 -9.95
N TYR A 151 -25.52 -6.88 -9.04
CA TYR A 151 -25.97 -7.75 -7.94
C TYR A 151 -26.86 -8.90 -8.43
N ASP A 152 -27.55 -8.72 -9.56
CA ASP A 152 -28.36 -9.76 -10.19
C ASP A 152 -27.52 -10.81 -10.93
N LEU A 153 -26.34 -10.42 -11.43
CA LEU A 153 -25.49 -11.27 -12.27
C LEU A 153 -24.37 -11.95 -11.50
N CYS A 154 -23.83 -11.28 -10.47
CA CYS A 154 -22.63 -11.71 -9.79
C CYS A 154 -22.83 -11.96 -8.30
N LEU A 155 -23.07 -13.24 -7.96
CA LEU A 155 -23.15 -13.70 -6.57
C LEU A 155 -21.82 -14.24 -6.02
N LYS A 156 -20.74 -14.20 -6.83
CA LYS A 156 -19.40 -14.62 -6.44
C LYS A 156 -18.83 -13.74 -5.33
N PRO A 157 -17.90 -14.24 -4.49
CA PRO A 157 -17.24 -13.46 -3.45
C PRO A 157 -16.66 -12.14 -3.95
N MET A 158 -16.62 -11.13 -3.08
CA MET A 158 -15.96 -9.86 -3.37
C MET A 158 -14.90 -9.55 -2.31
N VAL A 159 -13.72 -9.16 -2.77
CA VAL A 159 -12.61 -8.70 -1.96
C VAL A 159 -12.70 -7.20 -1.79
N PHE A 160 -12.67 -6.77 -0.53
CA PHE A 160 -12.52 -5.39 -0.14
C PHE A 160 -11.11 -5.16 0.36
N PHE A 161 -10.47 -4.13 -0.18
CA PHE A 161 -9.17 -3.70 0.28
C PHE A 161 -9.38 -2.73 1.45
N ASN A 162 -8.70 -2.98 2.57
CA ASN A 162 -8.72 -2.13 3.75
C ASN A 162 -10.15 -1.73 4.20
N HIS A 163 -10.35 -0.48 4.65
CA HIS A 163 -11.59 0.08 5.18
C HIS A 163 -12.47 0.76 4.11
N TYR A 164 -12.04 0.79 2.85
CA TYR A 164 -12.72 1.53 1.78
C TYR A 164 -13.83 0.71 1.14
N TRP A 165 -14.90 0.48 1.91
CA TRP A 165 -16.03 -0.35 1.48
C TRP A 165 -17.18 0.46 0.88
N ASP A 166 -17.16 1.79 1.02
CA ASP A 166 -18.14 2.76 0.50
C ASP A 166 -19.63 2.38 0.72
N GLY A 167 -19.92 1.68 1.82
CA GLY A 167 -21.28 1.25 2.11
C GLY A 167 -21.81 0.12 1.22
N VAL A 168 -20.96 -0.50 0.39
CA VAL A 168 -21.39 -1.50 -0.60
C VAL A 168 -22.02 -2.72 0.07
N PRO A 169 -21.42 -3.33 1.12
CA PRO A 169 -22.06 -4.43 1.84
C PRO A 169 -23.28 -4.05 2.66
N GLU A 170 -23.51 -2.76 2.90
CA GLU A 170 -24.69 -2.21 3.59
C GLU A 170 -25.86 -1.93 2.63
N SER A 171 -25.60 -1.97 1.32
CA SER A 171 -26.62 -1.76 0.30
C SER A 171 -27.77 -2.75 0.46
N PRO A 172 -29.04 -2.32 0.39
CA PRO A 172 -30.20 -3.23 0.38
C PRO A 172 -30.19 -4.22 -0.80
N ARG A 173 -29.40 -3.93 -1.84
CA ARG A 173 -29.21 -4.80 -3.01
C ARG A 173 -28.13 -5.86 -2.78
N TRP A 174 -27.32 -5.74 -1.72
CA TRP A 174 -26.29 -6.72 -1.42
C TRP A 174 -26.93 -8.09 -1.09
N PRO A 175 -26.60 -9.17 -1.82
CA PRO A 175 -27.17 -10.48 -1.55
C PRO A 175 -26.75 -10.97 -0.16
N LYS A 176 -27.71 -11.46 0.63
CA LYS A 176 -27.48 -11.88 2.03
C LYS A 176 -26.38 -12.93 2.18
N ASP A 177 -26.28 -13.82 1.20
CA ASP A 177 -25.35 -14.95 1.21
C ASP A 177 -24.09 -14.70 0.36
N LYS A 178 -23.92 -13.50 -0.21
CA LYS A 178 -22.72 -13.16 -1.00
C LYS A 178 -21.51 -13.05 -0.07
N PRO A 179 -20.45 -13.87 -0.26
CA PRO A 179 -19.29 -13.86 0.62
C PRO A 179 -18.50 -12.54 0.53
N LEU A 180 -18.03 -12.08 1.68
CA LEU A 180 -17.17 -10.92 1.84
C LEU A 180 -15.76 -11.37 2.21
N TYR A 181 -14.77 -10.95 1.44
CA TYR A 181 -13.36 -11.16 1.73
C TYR A 181 -12.69 -9.82 2.03
N LEU A 182 -11.72 -9.83 2.94
CA LEU A 182 -10.96 -8.64 3.33
C LEU A 182 -9.49 -8.84 3.01
N MET A 183 -8.87 -7.85 2.39
CA MET A 183 -7.42 -7.75 2.23
C MET A 183 -6.89 -6.54 3.02
N PRO A 184 -6.39 -6.73 4.27
CA PRO A 184 -6.05 -5.63 5.17
C PRO A 184 -4.82 -4.83 4.73
N ASN A 185 -5.01 -3.67 4.10
CA ASN A 185 -3.90 -2.76 3.83
C ASN A 185 -3.58 -1.93 5.08
N ILE A 186 -2.29 -1.80 5.46
CA ILE A 186 -1.87 -0.97 6.60
C ILE A 186 -1.70 0.48 6.14
N GLU A 187 -2.74 1.05 5.54
CA GLU A 187 -2.73 2.42 5.03
C GLU A 187 -3.83 3.22 5.71
N MET A 188 -3.47 4.32 6.37
CA MET A 188 -4.30 5.35 7.02
C MET A 188 -5.71 4.93 7.47
N ILE A 189 -6.04 5.09 8.76
CA ILE A 189 -7.31 4.68 9.41
C ILE A 189 -7.36 3.17 9.66
N GLU A 190 -7.61 2.81 10.92
CA GLU A 190 -7.59 1.42 11.37
C GLU A 190 -8.87 0.68 11.02
N LEU A 191 -8.71 -0.59 10.63
CA LEU A 191 -9.82 -1.52 10.50
C LEU A 191 -10.44 -1.82 11.87
N THR A 192 -11.73 -1.57 11.99
CA THR A 192 -12.50 -1.84 13.21
C THR A 192 -12.82 -3.34 13.36
N PRO A 193 -13.23 -3.81 14.57
CA PRO A 193 -13.70 -5.18 14.77
C PRO A 193 -14.81 -5.61 13.82
N SER A 194 -15.72 -4.70 13.44
CA SER A 194 -16.83 -5.03 12.54
C SER A 194 -16.37 -5.47 11.17
N HIS A 195 -15.21 -5.01 10.68
CA HIS A 195 -14.68 -5.48 9.39
C HIS A 195 -14.29 -6.96 9.47
N TYR A 196 -13.53 -7.34 10.50
CA TYR A 196 -13.05 -8.71 10.65
C TYR A 196 -14.14 -9.72 11.02
N TRP A 197 -15.18 -9.30 11.75
CA TRP A 197 -16.30 -10.19 12.12
C TRP A 197 -17.31 -10.43 10.99
N ARG A 198 -17.26 -9.66 9.90
CA ARG A 198 -18.23 -9.77 8.80
C ARG A 198 -17.75 -10.59 7.62
N VAL A 199 -16.46 -10.88 7.56
CA VAL A 199 -15.84 -11.54 6.40
C VAL A 199 -15.70 -13.05 6.62
N GLY A 200 -15.79 -13.81 5.53
CA GLY A 200 -15.51 -15.25 5.54
C GLY A 200 -14.03 -15.57 5.36
N VAL A 201 -13.26 -14.64 4.76
CA VAL A 201 -11.83 -14.81 4.50
C VAL A 201 -11.08 -13.50 4.73
N VAL A 202 -9.88 -13.59 5.32
CA VAL A 202 -8.90 -12.52 5.36
C VAL A 202 -7.65 -12.93 4.58
N LEU A 203 -7.21 -12.08 3.65
CA LEU A 203 -6.03 -12.26 2.82
C LEU A 203 -4.92 -11.32 3.30
N CYS A 204 -3.92 -11.88 3.99
CA CYS A 204 -2.81 -11.14 4.57
C CYS A 204 -1.58 -11.16 3.65
N LYS A 205 -1.08 -9.99 3.22
CA LYS A 205 0.16 -9.91 2.42
C LYS A 205 1.45 -9.98 3.26
N THR A 206 1.36 -10.03 4.58
CA THR A 206 2.52 -10.08 5.48
C THR A 206 2.30 -11.09 6.60
N HIS A 207 3.38 -11.70 7.09
CA HIS A 207 3.33 -12.57 8.28
C HIS A 207 2.78 -11.83 9.51
N VAL A 208 3.16 -10.56 9.70
CA VAL A 208 2.64 -9.75 10.81
C VAL A 208 1.12 -9.57 10.74
N CYS A 209 0.55 -9.40 9.53
CA CYS A 209 -0.90 -9.39 9.37
C CYS A 209 -1.49 -10.74 9.78
N ASN A 210 -0.95 -11.84 9.25
CA ASN A 210 -1.44 -13.18 9.52
C ASN A 210 -1.45 -13.49 11.02
N ASP A 211 -0.34 -13.23 11.69
CA ASP A 211 -0.17 -13.50 13.12
C ASP A 211 -1.14 -12.66 13.97
N ARG A 212 -1.25 -11.36 13.66
CA ARG A 212 -2.11 -10.45 14.43
C ARG A 212 -3.59 -10.75 14.24
N VAL A 213 -4.01 -11.05 13.01
CA VAL A 213 -5.42 -11.35 12.70
C VAL A 213 -5.81 -12.70 13.30
N THR A 214 -4.95 -13.71 13.17
CA THR A 214 -5.19 -15.05 13.74
C THR A 214 -5.31 -14.97 15.27
N ARG A 215 -4.34 -14.34 15.94
CA ARG A 215 -4.37 -14.14 17.39
C ARG A 215 -5.63 -13.39 17.85
N ARG A 216 -6.00 -12.34 17.12
CA ARG A 216 -7.24 -11.60 17.42
C ARG A 216 -8.48 -12.49 17.33
N HIS A 217 -8.56 -13.38 16.34
CA HIS A 217 -9.69 -14.31 16.22
C HIS A 217 -9.74 -15.32 17.37
N GLU A 218 -8.58 -15.75 17.88
CA GLU A 218 -8.49 -16.59 19.08
C GLU A 218 -8.93 -15.84 20.35
N GLU A 219 -8.48 -14.60 20.52
CA GLU A 219 -8.72 -13.79 21.73
C GLU A 219 -10.13 -13.16 21.78
N ASN A 220 -10.61 -12.62 20.66
CA ASN A 220 -11.87 -11.86 20.57
C ASN A 220 -13.02 -12.65 19.95
N GLY A 221 -12.75 -13.88 19.50
CA GLY A 221 -13.72 -14.76 18.86
C GLY A 221 -13.82 -14.58 17.34
N ASN A 222 -14.25 -15.67 16.71
CA ASN A 222 -14.40 -15.79 15.26
C ASN A 222 -15.85 -16.18 14.90
N PRO A 223 -16.80 -15.23 14.91
CA PRO A 223 -18.23 -15.54 14.78
C PRO A 223 -18.64 -16.09 13.41
N ARG A 224 -17.80 -15.89 12.38
CA ARG A 224 -18.04 -16.35 11.00
C ARG A 224 -17.20 -17.58 10.62
N ASN A 225 -16.42 -18.12 11.56
CA ASN A 225 -15.38 -19.10 11.24
C ASN A 225 -14.49 -18.64 10.07
N THR A 226 -14.10 -17.37 10.11
CA THR A 226 -13.25 -16.69 9.14
C THR A 226 -11.92 -17.40 9.02
N ASN A 227 -11.53 -17.74 7.79
CA ASN A 227 -10.20 -18.27 7.49
C ASN A 227 -9.22 -17.14 7.18
N VAL A 228 -7.99 -17.26 7.66
CA VAL A 228 -6.91 -16.30 7.40
C VAL A 228 -5.88 -16.99 6.52
N PHE A 229 -5.53 -16.38 5.39
CA PHE A 229 -4.51 -16.89 4.48
C PHE A 229 -3.42 -15.86 4.27
N ILE A 230 -2.18 -16.34 4.21
CA ILE A 230 -1.08 -15.56 3.65
C ILE A 230 -1.24 -15.54 2.13
N THR A 231 -1.13 -14.37 1.52
CA THR A 231 -1.16 -14.21 0.07
C THR A 231 0.07 -13.45 -0.42
N LYS A 232 0.48 -13.71 -1.66
CA LYS A 232 1.63 -13.06 -2.29
C LYS A 232 1.28 -11.64 -2.72
N HIS A 233 2.31 -10.83 -2.82
CA HIS A 233 2.23 -9.49 -3.37
C HIS A 233 2.47 -9.56 -4.88
N THR A 234 1.60 -8.95 -5.67
CA THR A 234 1.83 -8.74 -7.11
C THR A 234 2.23 -7.29 -7.32
N SER A 235 3.34 -7.06 -8.02
CA SER A 235 3.77 -5.72 -8.43
C SER A 235 4.05 -5.72 -9.93
N SER A 236 3.81 -4.59 -10.59
CA SER A 236 4.09 -4.44 -12.01
C SER A 236 5.58 -4.11 -12.24
N ASP A 237 6.17 -4.66 -13.31
CA ASP A 237 7.50 -4.23 -13.77
C ASP A 237 7.38 -2.94 -14.57
N GLN A 238 7.42 -1.82 -13.85
CA GLN A 238 7.31 -0.48 -14.40
C GLN A 238 8.49 -0.11 -15.32
N ALA A 239 9.67 -0.69 -15.10
CA ALA A 239 10.82 -0.39 -15.94
C ALA A 239 10.72 -1.12 -17.28
N GLU A 240 10.34 -2.39 -17.25
CA GLU A 240 10.09 -3.15 -18.48
C GLU A 240 8.91 -2.58 -19.26
N PHE A 241 7.83 -2.18 -18.57
CA PHE A 241 6.73 -1.46 -19.19
C PHE A 241 7.20 -0.18 -19.90
N ALA A 242 8.01 0.65 -19.23
CA ALA A 242 8.55 1.87 -19.82
C ALA A 242 9.42 1.57 -21.05
N ARG A 243 10.27 0.55 -20.99
CA ARG A 243 11.12 0.12 -22.11
C ARG A 243 10.31 -0.36 -23.32
N GLN A 244 9.29 -1.18 -23.10
CA GLN A 244 8.45 -1.67 -24.18
C GLN A 244 7.61 -0.55 -24.81
N ARG A 245 7.12 0.39 -24.00
CA ARG A 245 6.25 1.47 -24.49
C ARG A 245 7.01 2.60 -25.17
N LEU A 246 8.15 3.00 -24.62
CA LEU A 246 8.93 4.16 -25.07
C LEU A 246 10.11 3.76 -25.97
N GLY A 247 10.48 2.47 -25.99
CA GLY A 247 11.68 1.95 -26.61
C GLY A 247 12.89 2.01 -25.68
N ASN A 248 13.79 1.01 -25.79
CA ASN A 248 14.99 0.89 -24.95
C ASN A 248 15.88 2.13 -25.01
N ASP A 249 16.04 2.74 -26.19
CA ASP A 249 16.90 3.91 -26.38
C ASP A 249 16.35 5.19 -25.73
N SER A 250 15.06 5.19 -25.36
CA SER A 250 14.39 6.32 -24.69
C SER A 250 14.50 6.30 -23.17
N ILE A 251 15.06 5.23 -22.59
CA ILE A 251 15.25 5.04 -21.15
C ILE A 251 16.75 5.12 -20.84
N ALA A 252 17.15 6.14 -20.08
CA ALA A 252 18.53 6.28 -19.64
C ALA A 252 18.93 5.16 -18.67
N PRO A 253 20.19 4.69 -18.72
CA PRO A 253 20.71 3.77 -17.71
C PRO A 253 20.78 4.45 -16.35
N LYS A 254 20.61 3.66 -15.28
CA LYS A 254 20.73 4.15 -13.90
C LYS A 254 22.15 4.64 -13.63
N ASP A 255 22.24 5.85 -13.07
CA ASP A 255 23.51 6.45 -12.65
C ASP A 255 23.74 6.25 -11.14
N PHE A 256 24.65 5.33 -10.79
CA PHE A 256 25.05 5.07 -9.41
C PHE A 256 26.23 5.93 -8.93
N PHE A 257 26.88 6.68 -9.83
CA PHE A 257 28.04 7.51 -9.51
C PHE A 257 27.62 8.94 -9.16
N ASN A 258 26.75 9.56 -9.98
CA ASN A 258 26.18 10.87 -9.69
C ASN A 258 24.85 10.70 -8.96
N VAL A 259 24.94 10.46 -7.65
CA VAL A 259 23.79 10.16 -6.80
C VAL A 259 22.75 11.29 -6.88
N LYS A 260 21.55 10.93 -7.35
CA LYS A 260 20.32 11.72 -7.24
C LYS A 260 19.26 10.91 -6.54
N VAL A 261 18.57 11.53 -5.59
CA VAL A 261 17.51 10.91 -4.80
C VAL A 261 16.17 11.45 -5.26
N ILE A 262 15.24 10.54 -5.54
CA ILE A 262 13.89 10.90 -6.00
C ILE A 262 12.87 10.57 -4.92
N HIS A 263 11.92 11.46 -4.72
CA HIS A 263 10.76 11.23 -3.87
C HIS A 263 9.47 11.64 -4.59
N THR A 264 8.50 10.74 -4.64
CA THR A 264 7.19 10.98 -5.26
C THR A 264 6.10 10.93 -4.20
N ALA A 265 5.51 12.08 -3.90
CA ALA A 265 4.43 12.21 -2.92
C ALA A 265 3.04 12.12 -3.56
N GLY A 266 2.92 12.55 -4.83
CA GLY A 266 1.64 12.68 -5.52
C GLY A 266 0.69 13.59 -4.75
N THR A 267 -0.56 13.12 -4.54
CA THR A 267 -1.61 13.82 -3.77
C THR A 267 -1.63 13.46 -2.28
N SER A 268 -0.61 12.77 -1.75
CA SER A 268 -0.60 12.32 -0.36
C SER A 268 0.29 13.18 0.55
N VAL A 269 -0.29 13.62 1.66
CA VAL A 269 0.42 14.34 2.73
C VAL A 269 1.10 13.41 3.74
N TRP A 270 0.89 12.10 3.63
CA TRP A 270 1.38 11.09 4.59
C TRP A 270 2.72 10.46 4.20
N LYS A 271 3.31 10.90 3.08
CA LYS A 271 4.56 10.37 2.51
C LYS A 271 5.84 10.90 3.16
N GLY A 272 5.72 11.63 4.28
CA GLY A 272 6.87 12.18 5.03
C GLY A 272 7.66 13.26 4.25
N THR A 273 7.05 13.82 3.21
CA THR A 273 7.70 14.75 2.28
C THR A 273 8.21 16.01 2.97
N ARG A 274 7.44 16.51 3.95
CA ARG A 274 7.82 17.69 4.72
C ARG A 274 9.13 17.47 5.47
N GLU A 275 9.22 16.36 6.20
CA GLU A 275 10.37 15.98 7.02
C GLU A 275 11.59 15.72 6.15
N LEU A 276 11.40 15.07 5.00
CA LEU A 276 12.45 14.82 4.02
C LEU A 276 13.05 16.14 3.50
N VAL A 277 12.20 17.06 3.05
CA VAL A 277 12.65 18.36 2.53
C VAL A 277 13.31 19.19 3.63
N ASP A 278 12.76 19.19 4.86
CA ASP A 278 13.39 19.86 6.00
C ASP A 278 14.79 19.31 6.28
N CYS A 279 15.00 17.99 6.20
CA CYS A 279 16.32 17.39 6.37
C CYS A 279 17.33 17.91 5.35
N TRP A 280 16.93 18.02 4.08
CA TRP A 280 17.79 18.56 3.02
C TRP A 280 18.06 20.06 3.15
N VAL A 281 17.05 20.84 3.55
CA VAL A 281 17.20 22.28 3.78
C VAL A 281 18.17 22.55 4.92
N LEU A 282 18.13 21.73 5.99
CA LEU A 282 18.91 21.92 7.21
C LEU A 282 20.31 21.28 7.18
N SER A 283 20.53 20.27 6.35
CA SER A 283 21.79 19.52 6.29
C SER A 283 22.62 19.94 5.08
N SER A 284 23.94 20.02 5.25
CA SER A 284 24.87 20.31 4.15
C SER A 284 25.50 19.03 3.59
N GLY A 285 25.80 19.01 2.30
CA GLY A 285 26.53 17.91 1.65
C GLY A 285 25.66 16.72 1.25
N MET A 286 24.33 16.88 1.23
CA MET A 286 23.42 15.87 0.71
C MET A 286 23.42 15.88 -0.83
N PRO A 287 23.16 14.74 -1.49
CA PRO A 287 23.01 14.69 -2.95
C PRO A 287 21.78 15.48 -3.42
N GLN A 288 21.63 15.67 -4.74
CA GLN A 288 20.41 16.26 -5.32
C GLN A 288 19.17 15.49 -4.88
N LEU A 289 18.16 16.21 -4.38
CA LEU A 289 16.82 15.67 -4.10
C LEU A 289 15.79 16.26 -5.07
N ASP A 290 15.14 15.39 -5.83
CA ASP A 290 14.02 15.74 -6.71
C ASP A 290 12.72 15.24 -6.10
N VAL A 291 11.82 16.17 -5.75
CA VAL A 291 10.52 15.89 -5.16
C VAL A 291 9.43 16.12 -6.19
N TYR A 292 8.55 15.15 -6.40
CA TYR A 292 7.36 15.27 -7.25
C TYR A 292 6.11 15.25 -6.38
N ILE A 293 5.37 16.35 -6.37
CA ILE A 293 4.24 16.57 -5.46
C ILE A 293 3.15 17.39 -6.14
N ASP A 294 1.89 16.98 -5.93
CA ASP A 294 0.73 17.74 -6.40
C ASP A 294 0.59 19.07 -5.63
N ASP A 295 0.09 20.10 -6.30
CA ASP A 295 -0.07 21.43 -5.70
C ASP A 295 -0.96 21.41 -4.46
N SER A 296 -2.01 20.57 -4.43
CA SER A 296 -2.88 20.46 -3.25
C SER A 296 -2.11 19.98 -2.03
N SER A 297 -1.26 18.97 -2.19
CA SER A 297 -0.44 18.42 -1.10
C SER A 297 0.69 19.34 -0.71
N TYR A 298 1.33 19.99 -1.69
CA TYR A 298 2.37 20.97 -1.44
C TYR A 298 1.84 22.12 -0.58
N ASN A 299 0.69 22.69 -0.95
CA ASN A 299 0.10 23.82 -0.22
C ASN A 299 -0.35 23.45 1.20
N VAL A 300 -0.67 22.18 1.47
CA VAL A 300 -0.96 21.68 2.82
C VAL A 300 0.32 21.54 3.64
N LEU A 301 1.37 20.97 3.06
CA LEU A 301 2.62 20.65 3.77
C LEU A 301 3.54 21.86 3.96
N PHE A 302 3.52 22.81 3.03
CA PHE A 302 4.46 23.92 2.97
C PHE A 302 3.71 25.24 3.00
N ALA A 303 3.88 26.01 4.09
CA ALA A 303 3.37 27.36 4.16
C ALA A 303 3.96 28.24 3.05
N GLN A 304 3.24 29.25 2.58
CA GLN A 304 3.71 30.18 1.54
C GLN A 304 5.08 30.83 1.86
N THR A 305 5.40 30.98 3.14
CA THR A 305 6.67 31.52 3.61
C THR A 305 7.84 30.54 3.53
N TYR A 306 7.58 29.27 3.24
CA TYR A 306 8.59 28.21 3.19
C TYR A 306 9.59 28.39 2.06
N GLN A 307 9.22 29.08 0.99
CA GLN A 307 10.15 29.42 -0.10
C GLN A 307 11.42 30.10 0.43
N ARG A 308 11.31 30.96 1.45
CA ARG A 308 12.48 31.63 2.06
C ARG A 308 13.44 30.64 2.73
N ARG A 309 12.96 29.49 3.17
CA ARG A 309 13.80 28.40 3.71
C ARG A 309 14.45 27.62 2.58
N MET A 310 13.71 27.34 1.50
CA MET A 310 14.23 26.71 0.28
C MET A 310 15.35 27.54 -0.36
N ASP A 311 15.18 28.86 -0.43
CA ASP A 311 16.22 29.78 -0.95
C ASP A 311 17.52 29.75 -0.14
N ARG A 312 17.47 29.23 1.09
CA ARG A 312 18.59 29.09 2.03
C ARG A 312 18.93 27.64 2.31
N ALA A 313 18.48 26.72 1.46
CA ALA A 313 18.74 25.30 1.60
C ALA A 313 20.26 25.05 1.61
N ARG A 314 20.70 24.18 2.52
CA ARG A 314 22.12 23.82 2.67
C ARG A 314 22.56 22.70 1.74
N SER A 315 21.60 22.02 1.10
CA SER A 315 21.79 21.03 0.07
C SER A 315 20.81 21.26 -1.09
N PRO A 316 21.14 20.80 -2.31
CA PRO A 316 20.30 21.03 -3.47
C PRO A 316 18.98 20.26 -3.39
N VAL A 317 17.87 20.98 -3.58
CA VAL A 317 16.50 20.43 -3.60
C VAL A 317 15.74 21.05 -4.76
N GLN A 318 15.08 20.22 -5.55
CA GLN A 318 14.14 20.63 -6.58
C GLN A 318 12.75 20.11 -6.26
N ILE A 319 11.76 21.01 -6.23
CA ILE A 319 10.35 20.65 -6.10
C ILE A 319 9.71 20.77 -7.49
N ASN A 320 9.20 19.66 -8.00
CA ASN A 320 8.46 19.56 -9.23
C ASN A 320 6.97 19.47 -8.88
N HIS A 321 6.22 20.48 -9.31
CA HIS A 321 4.81 20.63 -9.03
C HIS A 321 3.95 19.88 -10.05
N GLY A 322 2.85 19.30 -9.56
CA GLY A 322 1.85 18.60 -10.36
C GLY A 322 1.99 17.09 -10.36
N MET A 323 0.97 16.43 -10.90
CA MET A 323 0.94 14.97 -11.03
C MET A 323 1.77 14.52 -12.22
N LEU A 324 2.65 13.55 -12.00
CA LEU A 324 3.31 12.83 -13.08
C LEU A 324 2.28 11.99 -13.83
N GLU A 325 2.28 12.09 -15.15
CA GLU A 325 1.55 11.16 -16.00
C GLU A 325 2.12 9.73 -15.85
N PRO A 326 1.32 8.68 -16.06
CA PRO A 326 1.75 7.29 -15.84
C PRO A 326 3.05 6.92 -16.56
N GLN A 327 3.22 7.32 -17.82
CA GLN A 327 4.43 7.05 -18.61
C GLN A 327 5.64 7.80 -18.06
N GLY A 328 5.46 9.07 -17.66
CA GLY A 328 6.51 9.86 -17.02
C GLY A 328 6.95 9.26 -15.69
N PHE A 329 6.01 8.77 -14.88
CA PHE A 329 6.31 8.07 -13.63
C PHE A 329 7.05 6.74 -13.86
N SER A 330 6.63 5.96 -14.84
CA SER A 330 7.27 4.69 -15.22
C SER A 330 8.71 4.92 -15.67
N LYS A 331 8.93 5.90 -16.55
CA LYS A 331 10.25 6.31 -17.03
C LYS A 331 11.14 6.78 -15.87
N LEU A 332 10.64 7.67 -15.02
CA LEU A 332 11.36 8.16 -13.85
C LEU A 332 11.80 7.01 -12.94
N THR A 333 10.93 6.03 -12.72
CA THR A 333 11.21 4.84 -11.92
C THR A 333 12.30 3.96 -12.54
N ALA A 334 12.27 3.81 -13.86
CA ALA A 334 13.25 3.02 -14.62
C ALA A 334 14.65 3.65 -14.60
N GLU A 335 14.75 4.97 -14.76
CA GLU A 335 16.02 5.69 -14.90
C GLU A 335 16.72 5.98 -13.57
N SER A 336 15.98 6.03 -12.45
CA SER A 336 16.55 6.53 -11.21
C SER A 336 17.23 5.43 -10.39
N ALA A 337 18.42 5.73 -9.85
CA ALA A 337 19.16 4.80 -9.00
C ALA A 337 18.67 4.79 -7.55
N PHE A 338 18.23 5.93 -7.00
CA PHE A 338 17.84 6.06 -5.59
C PHE A 338 16.45 6.68 -5.43
N PHE A 339 15.56 5.99 -4.73
CA PHE A 339 14.24 6.48 -4.35
C PHE A 339 14.13 6.54 -2.83
N MET A 340 13.49 7.58 -2.32
CA MET A 340 13.24 7.78 -0.90
C MET A 340 11.74 7.69 -0.60
N CYS A 341 11.37 6.79 0.31
CA CYS A 341 10.00 6.56 0.75
C CYS A 341 9.88 6.71 2.27
N PRO A 342 9.93 7.94 2.84
CA PRO A 342 9.91 8.19 4.28
C PRO A 342 8.47 8.27 4.82
N SER A 343 7.55 7.47 4.27
CA SER A 343 6.12 7.52 4.58
C SER A 343 5.86 7.19 6.05
N ARG A 344 4.97 7.97 6.68
CA ARG A 344 4.48 7.70 8.04
C ARG A 344 3.46 6.58 8.07
N SER A 345 2.67 6.49 7.00
CA SER A 345 1.77 5.39 6.71
C SER A 345 1.92 5.09 5.23
N GLU A 346 2.34 3.88 4.95
CA GLU A 346 2.43 3.32 3.61
C GLU A 346 1.56 2.08 3.62
N GLY A 347 0.84 1.83 2.53
CA GLY A 347 0.17 0.55 2.37
C GLY A 347 1.18 -0.60 2.24
N TYR A 348 0.91 -1.54 1.36
CA TYR A 348 1.82 -2.67 1.13
C TYR A 348 3.18 -2.32 0.48
N GLY A 349 3.60 -1.05 0.51
CA GLY A 349 4.93 -0.64 0.12
C GLY A 349 5.21 -0.76 -1.39
N HIS A 350 4.23 -0.48 -2.25
CA HIS A 350 4.37 -0.65 -3.71
C HIS A 350 5.58 0.04 -4.31
N TYR A 351 5.89 1.26 -3.86
CA TYR A 351 7.11 1.94 -4.29
C TYR A 351 8.39 1.17 -3.94
N LEU A 352 8.39 0.41 -2.84
CA LEU A 352 9.50 -0.44 -2.43
C LEU A 352 9.52 -1.72 -3.27
N THR A 353 8.38 -2.39 -3.43
CA THR A 353 8.31 -3.68 -4.14
C THR A 353 8.61 -3.56 -5.64
N LYS A 354 8.09 -2.50 -6.30
CA LYS A 354 8.39 -2.16 -7.71
C LYS A 354 9.90 -2.06 -8.01
N ARG A 355 10.71 -1.84 -6.97
CA ARG A 355 12.15 -1.65 -7.08
C ARG A 355 12.94 -2.92 -6.81
N VAL A 356 12.39 -3.88 -6.07
CA VAL A 356 13.07 -5.16 -5.77
C VAL A 356 13.23 -5.99 -7.04
N HIS A 357 12.24 -5.99 -7.95
CA HIS A 357 12.38 -6.60 -9.29
C HIS A 357 13.50 -5.96 -10.15
N LEU A 358 14.03 -4.79 -9.75
CA LEU A 358 15.10 -4.11 -10.47
C LEU A 358 16.50 -4.36 -9.90
N LEU A 359 16.61 -5.20 -8.86
CA LEU A 359 17.89 -5.61 -8.24
C LEU A 359 18.36 -6.99 -8.73
N GLU A 360 17.55 -7.69 -9.52
CA GLU A 360 17.96 -8.94 -10.18
C GLU A 360 18.63 -8.66 -11.53
N TRP A 361 19.77 -7.94 -11.54
CA TRP A 361 20.69 -7.87 -12.67
C TRP A 361 22.14 -7.69 -12.20
#